data_AF-A0A7W1HG09-F1
#
_entry.id   AF-A0A7W1HG09-F1
#
_cell.length_a   1.000
_cell.length_b   1.000
_cell.length_c   1.000
_cell.angle_alpha   90.00
_cell.angle_beta   90.00
_cell.angle_gamma   90.00
#
_symmetry.space_group_name_H-M   'P 1'
#
loop_
_entity.id
_entity.type
_entity.pdbx_description
1 polymer ?
#
loop_
_entity_poly.entity_id
_entity_poly.type
_entity_poly.pdbx_seq_one_letter_code
_entity_poly.pdbx_strand_id
1 'polypeptide(L)'
;MEHFKTHSEGMRQLLELAICCGRGWQSPQTGYIHYFYSQQDESYHHPIPTYENMLFILALFRSRIVENINEGKDLLKKLLRFQSIEKGMEGNFPVYLHDYPLCKDSLCGAQIVVPLYWIYKNFNHILGTELKDAVKNSLISLQTYCLSRIQEKSAPFPIAMKIAAGALSVGQMFENETFLKKGEILFNDLVNQSDQTAWNSPIALSELIIAFQMLSPSLSENPQLKGFWNHLLATWHPDIGAYCGPGWKEYEWRKEPQVTFYDYFMGYLSSSYSQRCFADHPIQLQAALVHPSDDRIPSIESKTIAKPEEYEGMIRGLPWKFVKHPNLVFSLLAKDNSIFEVQEKAFIPLKILWNTSQRLRSFVCQGGCFEKIDFKITKSGKENEIEMYFYFKEVEEGGVNERMENDDEIGFYLDYHEDTKIAVEKMPANTFKLDEEITFEDENVTIALCFSLHEGDGSFLGHLIKGNRPCQRATTGANRFAAYDWHVFLRTIQRSEVCTIKATLRMV
;
A
#
# COMPACT_ATOMS: atom_id res chain seq x y z
N MET A 1 16.78 8.88 -5.98
CA MET A 1 16.94 7.95 -4.84
C MET A 1 17.85 8.58 -3.80
N GLU A 2 17.65 8.26 -2.52
CA GLU A 2 18.59 8.58 -1.44
C GLU A 2 19.23 7.29 -0.95
N HIS A 3 20.56 7.27 -0.84
CA HIS A 3 21.33 6.07 -0.44
C HIS A 3 22.05 6.31 0.87
N PHE A 4 21.96 5.33 1.77
CA PHE A 4 22.66 5.37 3.06
C PHE A 4 23.83 4.40 3.04
N LYS A 5 24.95 4.80 3.66
CA LYS A 5 26.16 3.96 3.70
C LYS A 5 26.02 2.83 4.70
N THR A 6 25.22 3.03 5.74
CA THR A 6 25.00 2.05 6.79
C THR A 6 23.53 1.95 7.17
N HIS A 7 23.13 0.77 7.67
CA HIS A 7 21.81 0.57 8.26
C HIS A 7 21.56 1.47 9.48
N SER A 8 22.61 1.84 10.22
CA SER A 8 22.48 2.78 11.33
C SER A 8 22.07 4.18 10.87
N GLU A 9 22.61 4.64 9.74
CA GLU A 9 22.22 5.93 9.14
C GLU A 9 20.77 5.88 8.64
N GLY A 10 20.40 4.83 7.89
CA GLY A 10 19.02 4.65 7.43
C GLY A 10 18.02 4.57 8.58
N MET A 11 18.37 3.87 9.66
CA MET A 11 17.54 3.79 10.87
C MET A 11 17.37 5.16 11.55
N ARG A 12 18.43 5.95 11.66
CA ARG A 12 18.36 7.32 12.19
C ARG A 12 17.42 8.17 11.35
N GLN A 13 17.53 8.09 10.03
CA GLN A 13 16.68 8.85 9.11
C GLN A 13 15.20 8.49 9.25
N LEU A 14 14.87 7.20 9.35
CA LEU A 14 13.50 6.74 9.56
C LEU A 14 12.90 7.28 10.88
N LEU A 15 13.71 7.33 11.94
CA LEU A 15 13.28 7.89 13.21
C LEU A 15 13.07 9.40 13.14
N GLU A 16 13.96 10.11 12.44
CA GLU A 16 13.83 11.56 12.20
C GLU A 16 12.55 11.85 11.40
N LEU A 17 12.26 11.08 10.35
CA LEU A 17 11.01 11.19 9.59
C LEU A 17 9.78 11.01 10.48
N ALA A 18 9.74 9.96 11.31
CA ALA A 18 8.62 9.71 12.19
C ALA A 18 8.42 10.84 13.22
N ILE A 19 9.52 11.36 13.81
CA ILE A 19 9.46 12.47 14.77
C ILE A 19 9.01 13.75 14.09
N CYS A 20 9.61 14.12 12.96
CA CYS A 20 9.25 15.32 12.20
C CYS A 20 7.78 15.29 11.78
N CYS A 21 7.30 14.15 11.27
CA CYS A 21 5.88 13.95 10.98
C CYS A 21 5.04 14.16 12.25
N GLY A 22 5.37 13.49 13.36
CA GLY A 22 4.60 13.63 14.59
C GLY A 22 4.54 15.07 15.11
N ARG A 23 5.66 15.80 15.06
CA ARG A 23 5.72 17.22 15.42
C ARG A 23 4.88 18.10 14.49
N GLY A 24 4.86 17.81 13.20
CA GLY A 24 4.08 18.56 12.21
C GLY A 24 2.57 18.50 12.45
N TRP A 25 2.06 17.41 13.05
CA TRP A 25 0.65 17.20 13.37
C TRP A 25 0.33 17.36 14.87
N GLN A 26 1.31 17.68 15.70
CA GLN A 26 1.14 17.79 17.14
C GLN A 26 0.44 19.11 17.50
N SER A 27 -0.68 19.02 18.22
CA SER A 27 -1.36 20.19 18.76
C SER A 27 -0.57 20.77 19.94
N PRO A 28 -0.24 22.09 19.92
CA PRO A 28 0.39 22.75 21.06
C PRO A 28 -0.47 22.74 22.33
N GLN A 29 -1.79 22.58 22.20
CA GLN A 29 -2.73 22.62 23.32
C GLN A 29 -2.79 21.29 24.05
N THR A 30 -2.88 20.18 23.32
CA THR A 30 -3.07 18.84 23.92
C THR A 30 -1.77 18.05 24.01
N GLY A 31 -0.75 18.41 23.23
CA GLY A 31 0.48 17.63 23.05
C GLY A 31 0.29 16.34 22.24
N TYR A 32 -0.90 16.08 21.71
CA TYR A 32 -1.18 14.92 20.87
C TYR A 32 -1.17 15.28 19.39
N ILE A 33 -0.99 14.28 18.54
CA ILE A 33 -1.27 14.36 17.11
C ILE A 33 -2.77 14.47 16.88
N HIS A 34 -3.18 15.41 16.02
CA HIS A 34 -4.56 15.61 15.58
C HIS A 34 -4.66 15.28 14.10
N TYR A 35 -5.43 14.25 13.75
CA TYR A 35 -5.55 13.79 12.36
C TYR A 35 -6.86 13.06 12.15
N PHE A 36 -7.62 13.44 11.11
CA PHE A 36 -8.85 12.78 10.72
C PHE A 36 -8.63 12.00 9.41
N TYR A 37 -8.89 10.69 9.41
CA TYR A 37 -8.68 9.86 8.22
C TYR A 37 -9.50 10.31 6.99
N SER A 38 -10.65 10.95 7.21
CA SER A 38 -11.56 11.34 6.13
C SER A 38 -11.38 12.78 5.65
N GLN A 39 -10.69 13.65 6.40
CA GLN A 39 -10.49 15.06 6.05
C GLN A 39 -9.16 15.54 6.61
N GLN A 40 -8.28 16.05 5.75
CA GLN A 40 -6.88 16.31 6.12
C GLN A 40 -6.55 17.79 6.30
N ASP A 41 -7.47 18.71 5.98
CA ASP A 41 -7.15 20.13 5.76
C ASP A 41 -7.62 21.11 6.87
N GLU A 42 -8.21 20.66 7.99
CA GLU A 42 -8.68 21.58 9.06
C GLU A 42 -7.87 21.43 10.37
N SER A 43 -6.91 22.34 10.58
CA SER A 43 -5.81 22.19 11.53
C SER A 43 -6.14 22.24 13.03
N TYR A 44 -7.38 22.51 13.46
CA TYR A 44 -7.67 22.79 14.89
C TYR A 44 -8.84 22.01 15.50
N HIS A 45 -9.58 21.24 14.72
CA HIS A 45 -10.75 20.47 15.20
C HIS A 45 -10.70 18.99 14.84
N HIS A 46 -9.55 18.50 14.37
CA HIS A 46 -9.39 17.09 14.07
C HIS A 46 -9.41 16.24 15.35
N PRO A 47 -9.92 15.01 15.28
CA PRO A 47 -9.87 14.09 16.39
C PRO A 47 -8.43 13.64 16.67
N ILE A 48 -8.21 13.08 17.86
CA ILE A 48 -6.91 12.55 18.30
C ILE A 48 -6.90 11.04 18.04
N PRO A 49 -6.22 10.54 17.00
CA PRO A 49 -6.20 9.12 16.72
C PRO A 49 -5.22 8.38 17.62
N THR A 50 -5.65 7.23 18.14
CA THR A 50 -4.87 6.49 19.15
C THR A 50 -3.60 5.88 18.56
N TYR A 51 -3.69 5.32 17.35
CA TYR A 51 -2.58 4.58 16.73
C TYR A 51 -1.40 5.48 16.38
N GLU A 52 -1.63 6.59 15.70
CA GLU A 52 -0.61 7.59 15.34
C GLU A 52 0.09 8.15 16.58
N ASN A 53 -0.67 8.40 17.66
CA ASN A 53 -0.09 8.86 18.92
C ASN A 53 0.77 7.77 19.59
N MET A 54 0.36 6.49 19.53
CA MET A 54 1.21 5.39 20.00
C MET A 54 2.49 5.25 19.18
N LEU A 55 2.42 5.42 17.86
CA LEU A 55 3.59 5.40 16.97
C LEU A 55 4.54 6.56 17.27
N PHE A 56 4.00 7.76 17.48
CA PHE A 56 4.80 8.93 17.85
C PHE A 56 5.49 8.76 19.19
N ILE A 57 4.78 8.24 20.20
CA ILE A 57 5.37 7.88 21.49
C ILE A 57 6.52 6.90 21.31
N LEU A 58 6.34 5.84 20.51
CA LEU A 58 7.43 4.90 20.19
C LEU A 58 8.62 5.62 19.53
N ALA A 59 8.37 6.51 18.57
CA ALA A 59 9.42 7.31 17.93
C ALA A 59 10.21 8.16 18.94
N LEU A 60 9.51 8.82 19.87
CA LEU A 60 10.13 9.61 20.94
C LEU A 60 11.04 8.76 21.83
N PHE A 61 10.58 7.57 22.26
CA PHE A 61 11.43 6.63 23.02
C PHE A 61 12.66 6.20 22.22
N ARG A 62 12.48 5.90 20.92
CA ARG A 62 13.57 5.44 20.04
C ARG A 62 14.60 6.52 19.71
N SER A 63 14.25 7.80 19.85
CA SER A 63 15.20 8.91 19.67
C SER A 63 16.35 8.89 20.67
N ARG A 64 16.17 8.26 21.84
CA ARG A 64 17.12 8.24 22.96
C ARG A 64 17.51 9.63 23.50
N ILE A 65 16.71 10.66 23.18
CA ILE A 65 16.83 12.01 23.73
C ILE A 65 16.00 12.08 25.01
N VAL A 66 16.57 12.59 26.10
CA VAL A 66 15.96 12.56 27.44
C VAL A 66 14.63 13.33 27.46
N GLU A 67 14.58 14.48 26.81
CA GLU A 67 13.40 15.33 26.69
C GLU A 67 12.27 14.59 25.97
N ASN A 68 12.58 13.98 24.82
CA ASN A 68 11.61 13.17 24.06
C ASN A 68 11.12 11.96 24.87
N ILE A 69 12.00 11.28 25.61
CA ILE A 69 11.61 10.15 26.47
C ILE A 69 10.64 10.60 27.56
N ASN A 70 10.89 11.74 28.21
CA ASN A 70 10.02 12.24 29.27
C ASN A 70 8.64 12.64 28.72
N GLU A 71 8.62 13.32 27.56
CA GLU A 71 7.37 13.60 26.85
C GLU A 71 6.62 12.31 26.47
N GLY A 72 7.32 11.32 25.93
CA GLY A 72 6.76 10.03 25.56
C GLY A 72 6.11 9.32 26.76
N LYS A 73 6.72 9.39 27.95
CA LYS A 73 6.14 8.86 29.20
C LYS A 73 4.85 9.57 29.58
N ASP A 74 4.84 10.91 29.51
CA ASP A 74 3.68 11.72 29.88
C ASP A 74 2.50 11.47 28.96
N LEU A 75 2.76 11.41 27.65
CA LEU A 75 1.75 11.06 26.64
C LEU A 75 1.24 9.64 26.84
N LEU A 76 2.14 8.66 27.02
CA LEU A 76 1.76 7.26 27.23
C LEU A 76 0.90 7.09 28.48
N LYS A 77 1.29 7.69 29.61
CA LYS A 77 0.55 7.62 30.88
C LYS A 77 -0.89 8.13 30.71
N LYS A 78 -1.08 9.21 29.95
CA LYS A 78 -2.41 9.77 29.67
C LYS A 78 -3.19 8.89 28.69
N LEU A 79 -2.54 8.42 27.63
CA LEU A 79 -3.16 7.64 26.56
C LEU A 79 -3.68 6.28 27.05
N LEU A 80 -2.95 5.61 27.94
CA LEU A 80 -3.38 4.34 28.54
C LEU A 80 -4.70 4.42 29.33
N ARG A 81 -5.11 5.62 29.77
CA ARG A 81 -6.40 5.82 30.47
C ARG A 81 -7.61 5.64 29.55
N PHE A 82 -7.40 5.65 28.24
CA PHE A 82 -8.44 5.46 27.23
C PHE A 82 -8.60 4.00 26.80
N GLN A 83 -7.95 3.05 27.50
CA GLN A 83 -8.27 1.64 27.33
C GLN A 83 -9.68 1.39 27.86
N SER A 84 -10.54 0.80 27.04
CA SER A 84 -11.95 0.64 27.36
C SER A 84 -12.14 -0.34 28.52
N ILE A 85 -13.09 0.01 29.39
CA ILE A 85 -13.60 -0.81 30.49
C ILE A 85 -15.06 -1.22 30.23
N GLU A 86 -15.61 -0.86 29.07
CA GLU A 86 -16.99 -1.13 28.72
C GLU A 86 -17.19 -2.62 28.41
N LYS A 87 -18.34 -3.16 28.83
CA LYS A 87 -18.65 -4.58 28.67
C LYS A 87 -18.62 -5.02 27.21
N GLY A 88 -17.84 -6.05 26.92
CA GLY A 88 -17.58 -6.57 25.59
C GLY A 88 -16.46 -5.84 24.85
N MET A 89 -15.98 -4.70 25.34
CA MET A 89 -14.88 -3.92 24.74
C MET A 89 -13.67 -3.82 25.67
N GLU A 90 -13.70 -4.52 26.81
CA GLU A 90 -12.68 -4.42 27.84
C GLU A 90 -11.30 -4.75 27.27
N GLY A 91 -10.37 -3.82 27.41
CA GLY A 91 -9.01 -3.95 26.92
C GLY A 91 -8.76 -3.37 25.54
N ASN A 92 -9.77 -3.04 24.73
CA ASN A 92 -9.56 -2.38 23.44
C ASN A 92 -9.28 -0.87 23.59
N PHE A 93 -8.88 -0.22 22.50
CA PHE A 93 -8.78 1.25 22.40
C PHE A 93 -9.70 1.79 21.30
N PRO A 94 -10.23 3.01 21.45
CA PRO A 94 -10.99 3.65 20.39
C PRO A 94 -10.06 4.06 19.24
N VAL A 95 -10.61 4.21 18.03
CA VAL A 95 -9.86 4.76 16.89
C VAL A 95 -9.42 6.19 17.21
N TYR A 96 -10.35 7.00 17.73
CA TYR A 96 -10.11 8.35 18.20
C TYR A 96 -10.44 8.48 19.68
N LEU A 97 -9.65 9.25 20.45
CA LEU A 97 -9.90 9.42 21.89
C LEU A 97 -11.28 10.00 22.21
N HIS A 98 -11.85 10.78 21.31
CA HIS A 98 -13.20 11.35 21.43
C HIS A 98 -14.33 10.30 21.37
N ASP A 99 -14.06 9.10 20.88
CA ASP A 99 -15.05 8.01 20.88
C ASP A 99 -15.13 7.31 22.26
N TYR A 100 -14.18 7.53 23.17
CA TYR A 100 -14.16 6.87 24.48
C TYR A 100 -15.43 7.15 25.30
N PRO A 101 -16.01 6.13 26.00
CA PRO A 101 -15.48 4.77 26.21
C PRO A 101 -15.76 3.78 25.08
N LEU A 102 -16.50 4.18 24.04
CA LEU A 102 -16.90 3.32 22.93
C LEU A 102 -15.71 3.02 22.02
N CYS A 103 -15.55 1.78 21.58
CA CYS A 103 -14.55 1.40 20.58
C CYS A 103 -15.24 0.82 19.33
N LYS A 104 -15.71 1.69 18.43
CA LYS A 104 -16.49 1.27 17.25
C LYS A 104 -15.74 0.27 16.35
N ASP A 105 -14.42 0.38 16.28
CA ASP A 105 -13.57 -0.58 15.58
C ASP A 105 -13.07 -1.67 16.55
N SER A 106 -13.61 -2.88 16.40
CA SER A 106 -13.24 -4.05 17.19
C SER A 106 -11.84 -4.60 16.89
N LEU A 107 -11.18 -4.12 15.82
CA LEU A 107 -9.85 -4.58 15.39
C LEU A 107 -8.75 -3.54 15.63
N CYS A 108 -9.10 -2.32 16.06
CA CYS A 108 -8.13 -1.27 16.40
C CYS A 108 -7.04 -1.77 17.35
N GLY A 109 -7.43 -2.58 18.35
CA GLY A 109 -6.50 -3.12 19.33
C GLY A 109 -5.34 -3.92 18.74
N ALA A 110 -5.54 -4.62 17.63
CA ALA A 110 -4.48 -5.37 16.96
C ALA A 110 -3.36 -4.43 16.45
N GLN A 111 -3.70 -3.20 16.05
CA GLN A 111 -2.71 -2.19 15.66
C GLN A 111 -1.94 -1.64 16.86
N ILE A 112 -2.62 -1.47 18.00
CA ILE A 112 -2.06 -0.87 19.23
C ILE A 112 -1.12 -1.84 19.98
N VAL A 113 -1.34 -3.16 19.88
CA VAL A 113 -0.46 -4.18 20.49
C VAL A 113 1.00 -3.97 20.07
N VAL A 114 1.23 -3.63 18.80
CA VAL A 114 2.58 -3.54 18.21
C VAL A 114 3.43 -2.44 18.88
N PRO A 115 3.06 -1.13 18.85
CA PRO A 115 3.87 -0.10 19.47
C PRO A 115 4.01 -0.31 20.99
N LEU A 116 2.96 -0.77 21.69
CA LEU A 116 3.05 -1.06 23.12
C LEU A 116 4.04 -2.20 23.42
N TYR A 117 4.03 -3.26 22.61
CA TYR A 117 4.97 -4.37 22.73
C TYR A 117 6.41 -3.87 22.61
N TRP A 118 6.70 -3.05 21.60
CA TRP A 118 8.05 -2.52 21.39
C TRP A 118 8.47 -1.51 22.44
N ILE A 119 7.55 -0.69 22.93
CA ILE A 119 7.78 0.20 24.08
C ILE A 119 8.19 -0.64 25.29
N TYR A 120 7.42 -1.68 25.63
CA TYR A 120 7.76 -2.52 26.78
C TYR A 120 9.07 -3.29 26.57
N LYS A 121 9.22 -3.98 25.44
CA LYS A 121 10.39 -4.81 25.12
C LYS A 121 11.69 -4.04 25.26
N ASN A 122 11.75 -2.85 24.67
CA ASN A 122 13.01 -2.12 24.55
C ASN A 122 13.19 -1.06 25.64
N PHE A 123 12.11 -0.56 26.24
CA PHE A 123 12.16 0.63 27.10
C PHE A 123 11.57 0.43 28.50
N ASN A 124 11.13 -0.78 28.90
CA ASN A 124 10.58 -0.98 30.25
C ASN A 124 11.50 -0.54 31.39
N HIS A 125 12.83 -0.61 31.19
CA HIS A 125 13.83 -0.23 32.20
C HIS A 125 13.87 1.28 32.48
N ILE A 126 13.39 2.13 31.56
CA ILE A 126 13.33 3.58 31.74
C ILE A 126 11.95 4.11 32.10
N LEU A 127 10.88 3.31 32.02
CA LEU A 127 9.50 3.79 32.26
C LEU A 127 9.24 4.20 33.73
N GLY A 128 9.97 3.61 34.68
CA GLY A 128 9.62 3.63 36.10
C GLY A 128 8.50 2.63 36.41
N THR A 129 8.42 2.19 37.67
CA THR A 129 7.59 1.05 38.10
C THR A 129 6.11 1.22 37.76
N GLU A 130 5.50 2.36 38.11
CA GLU A 130 4.06 2.60 37.88
C GLU A 130 3.68 2.51 36.39
N LEU A 131 4.41 3.21 35.52
CA LEU A 131 4.13 3.22 34.09
C LEU A 131 4.47 1.88 33.43
N LYS A 132 5.55 1.22 33.87
CA LYS A 132 5.89 -0.14 33.43
C LYS A 132 4.75 -1.11 33.70
N ASP A 133 4.18 -1.08 34.91
CA ASP A 133 3.07 -1.96 35.28
C ASP A 133 1.79 -1.61 34.52
N ALA A 134 1.53 -0.33 34.30
CA ALA A 134 0.40 0.12 33.48
C ALA A 134 0.50 -0.39 32.02
N VAL A 135 1.69 -0.30 31.40
CA VAL A 135 1.91 -0.83 30.03
C VAL A 135 1.76 -2.35 30.01
N LYS A 136 2.32 -3.07 30.99
CA LYS A 136 2.18 -4.53 31.10
C LYS A 136 0.71 -4.94 31.18
N ASN A 137 -0.04 -4.33 32.10
CA ASN A 137 -1.47 -4.63 32.28
C ASN A 137 -2.26 -4.30 31.02
N SER A 138 -1.95 -3.17 30.39
CA SER A 138 -2.61 -2.78 29.15
C SER A 138 -2.37 -3.77 28.01
N LEU A 139 -1.13 -4.23 27.82
CA LEU A 139 -0.79 -5.27 26.84
C LEU A 139 -1.53 -6.59 27.08
N ILE A 140 -1.62 -7.03 28.34
CA ILE A 140 -2.32 -8.27 28.71
C ILE A 140 -3.82 -8.14 28.40
N SER A 141 -4.45 -7.04 28.82
CA SER A 141 -5.88 -6.81 28.55
C SER A 141 -6.16 -6.69 27.05
N LEU A 142 -5.32 -5.97 26.32
CA LEU A 142 -5.45 -5.78 24.89
C LEU A 142 -5.29 -7.09 24.10
N GLN A 143 -4.31 -7.92 24.45
CA GLN A 143 -4.10 -9.21 23.80
C GLN A 143 -5.22 -10.20 24.15
N THR A 144 -5.73 -10.17 25.38
CA THR A 144 -6.90 -10.95 25.80
C THR A 144 -8.11 -10.60 24.94
N TYR A 145 -8.38 -9.30 24.78
CA TYR A 145 -9.45 -8.79 23.91
C TYR A 145 -9.27 -9.24 22.45
N CYS A 146 -8.07 -9.07 21.87
CA CYS A 146 -7.84 -9.45 20.48
C CYS A 146 -8.08 -10.95 20.23
N LEU A 147 -7.65 -11.80 21.18
CA LEU A 147 -7.87 -13.25 21.10
C LEU A 147 -9.32 -13.65 21.28
N SER A 148 -10.12 -12.98 22.12
CA SER A 148 -11.55 -13.26 22.21
C SER A 148 -12.27 -12.80 20.95
N ARG A 149 -11.95 -11.61 20.43
CA ARG A 149 -12.62 -11.06 19.24
C ARG A 149 -12.42 -11.88 17.98
N ILE A 150 -11.20 -12.39 17.74
CA ILE A 150 -10.96 -13.22 16.56
C ILE A 150 -11.68 -14.58 16.61
N GLN A 151 -12.02 -15.07 17.81
CA GLN A 151 -12.83 -16.28 17.99
C GLN A 151 -14.31 -16.01 17.71
N GLU A 152 -14.80 -14.81 18.01
CA GLU A 152 -16.19 -14.40 17.79
C GLU A 152 -16.45 -13.97 16.34
N LYS A 153 -15.49 -13.29 15.72
CA LYS A 153 -15.62 -12.72 14.38
C LYS A 153 -14.32 -12.87 13.61
N SER A 154 -14.41 -13.35 12.38
CA SER A 154 -13.25 -13.43 11.49
C SER A 154 -12.66 -12.04 11.24
N ALA A 155 -11.34 -11.96 11.25
CA ALA A 155 -10.58 -10.78 10.88
C ALA A 155 -9.93 -10.98 9.50
N PRO A 156 -9.63 -9.89 8.76
CA PRO A 156 -8.80 -9.98 7.57
C PRO A 156 -7.46 -10.68 7.90
N PHE A 157 -6.97 -11.51 6.98
CA PHE A 157 -5.78 -12.33 7.19
C PHE A 157 -4.57 -11.58 7.80
N PRO A 158 -4.16 -10.38 7.32
CA PRO A 158 -3.03 -9.67 7.92
C PRO A 158 -3.25 -9.26 9.38
N ILE A 159 -4.49 -8.91 9.73
CA ILE A 159 -4.86 -8.54 11.10
C ILE A 159 -4.88 -9.79 11.99
N ALA A 160 -5.42 -10.90 11.49
CA ALA A 160 -5.39 -12.18 12.18
C ALA A 160 -3.95 -12.63 12.49
N MET A 161 -3.06 -12.49 11.51
CA MET A 161 -1.64 -12.81 11.67
C MET A 161 -0.96 -11.89 12.71
N LYS A 162 -1.31 -10.60 12.73
CA LYS A 162 -0.84 -9.65 13.74
C LYS A 162 -1.32 -10.03 15.15
N ILE A 163 -2.56 -10.47 15.30
CA ILE A 163 -3.09 -10.96 16.59
C ILE A 163 -2.34 -12.21 17.05
N ALA A 164 -2.07 -13.15 16.14
CA ALA A 164 -1.31 -14.37 16.43
C ALA A 164 0.14 -14.04 16.85
N ALA A 165 0.81 -13.18 16.09
CA ALA A 165 2.17 -12.72 16.41
C ALA A 165 2.22 -11.97 17.74
N GLY A 166 1.22 -11.13 18.02
CA GLY A 166 1.01 -10.48 19.31
C GLY A 166 0.89 -11.48 20.45
N ALA A 167 0.05 -12.51 20.30
CA ALA A 167 -0.15 -13.55 21.31
C ALA A 167 1.14 -14.31 21.62
N LEU A 168 1.87 -14.73 20.59
CA LEU A 168 3.15 -15.42 20.75
C LEU A 168 4.18 -14.53 21.44
N SER A 169 4.34 -13.29 20.96
CA SER A 169 5.39 -12.38 21.43
C SER A 169 5.13 -11.86 22.84
N VAL A 170 3.88 -11.47 23.15
CA VAL A 170 3.46 -11.04 24.49
C VAL A 170 3.42 -12.24 25.45
N GLY A 171 2.98 -13.41 24.96
CA GLY A 171 2.98 -14.66 25.70
C GLY A 171 4.39 -15.05 26.14
N GLN A 172 5.37 -14.98 25.25
CA GLN A 172 6.77 -15.25 25.57
C GLN A 172 7.33 -14.19 26.55
N MET A 173 7.04 -12.91 26.32
CA MET A 173 7.52 -11.81 27.14
C MET A 173 7.06 -11.89 28.60
N PHE A 174 5.86 -12.41 28.84
CA PHE A 174 5.25 -12.49 30.18
C PHE A 174 5.03 -13.91 30.68
N GLU A 175 5.64 -14.90 30.03
CA GLU A 175 5.49 -16.33 30.37
C GLU A 175 4.03 -16.77 30.48
N ASN A 176 3.16 -16.24 29.61
CA ASN A 176 1.73 -16.55 29.59
C ASN A 176 1.44 -17.72 28.64
N GLU A 177 1.37 -18.94 29.21
CA GLU A 177 1.11 -20.18 28.47
C GLU A 177 -0.20 -20.17 27.67
N THR A 178 -1.23 -19.46 28.16
CA THR A 178 -2.51 -19.37 27.45
C THR A 178 -2.37 -18.60 26.14
N PHE A 179 -1.62 -17.50 26.17
CA PHE A 179 -1.35 -16.71 24.96
C PHE A 179 -0.45 -17.47 23.98
N LEU A 180 0.59 -18.15 24.47
CA LEU A 180 1.45 -18.98 23.64
C LEU A 180 0.63 -20.06 22.92
N LYS A 181 -0.14 -20.87 23.65
CA LYS A 181 -0.95 -21.94 23.08
C LYS A 181 -1.98 -21.43 22.07
N LYS A 182 -2.73 -20.38 22.39
CA LYS A 182 -3.72 -19.80 21.48
C LYS A 182 -3.06 -19.16 20.25
N GLY A 183 -1.92 -18.49 20.44
CA GLY A 183 -1.14 -17.87 19.39
C GLY A 183 -0.56 -18.89 18.42
N GLU A 184 -0.01 -20.01 18.92
CA GLU A 184 0.54 -21.09 18.10
C GLU A 184 -0.53 -21.74 17.23
N ILE A 185 -1.69 -22.07 17.82
CA ILE A 185 -2.83 -22.65 17.08
C ILE A 185 -3.24 -21.70 15.96
N LEU A 186 -3.51 -20.43 16.30
CA LEU A 186 -3.95 -19.43 15.31
C LEU A 186 -2.90 -19.19 14.22
N PHE A 187 -1.62 -19.08 14.60
CA PHE A 187 -0.54 -18.85 13.65
C PHE A 187 -0.40 -20.01 12.66
N ASN A 188 -0.39 -21.25 13.16
CA ASN A 188 -0.28 -22.43 12.31
C ASN A 188 -1.50 -22.60 11.40
N ASP A 189 -2.71 -22.34 11.90
CA ASP A 189 -3.92 -22.37 11.09
C ASP A 189 -3.86 -21.36 9.95
N LEU A 190 -3.41 -20.13 10.23
CA LEU A 190 -3.28 -19.07 9.23
C LEU A 190 -2.19 -19.37 8.19
N VAL A 191 -1.03 -19.86 8.62
CA VAL A 191 0.07 -20.25 7.71
C VAL A 191 -0.39 -21.36 6.75
N ASN A 192 -1.17 -22.32 7.27
CA ASN A 192 -1.69 -23.44 6.47
C ASN A 192 -2.81 -23.03 5.50
N GLN A 193 -3.61 -22.01 5.84
CA GLN A 193 -4.67 -21.49 4.97
C GLN A 193 -4.11 -20.75 3.74
N SER A 194 -2.87 -20.23 3.81
CA SER A 194 -2.15 -19.58 2.70
C SER A 194 -3.03 -18.59 1.88
N ASP A 195 -3.58 -17.56 2.53
CA ASP A 195 -4.24 -16.48 1.80
C ASP A 195 -3.20 -15.63 1.05
N GLN A 196 -2.76 -16.15 -0.09
CA GLN A 196 -1.78 -15.50 -0.97
C GLN A 196 -2.30 -14.17 -1.53
N THR A 197 -3.61 -13.89 -1.45
CA THR A 197 -4.15 -12.61 -1.93
C THR A 197 -3.59 -11.43 -1.11
N ALA A 198 -3.35 -11.64 0.18
CA ALA A 198 -2.73 -10.65 1.06
C ALA A 198 -1.28 -10.31 0.66
N TRP A 199 -0.59 -11.19 -0.04
CA TRP A 199 0.80 -10.94 -0.48
C TRP A 199 0.86 -10.00 -1.67
N ASN A 200 -0.26 -9.75 -2.34
CA ASN A 200 -0.32 -8.95 -3.56
C ASN A 200 -0.78 -7.50 -3.33
N SER A 201 -0.74 -7.02 -2.09
CA SER A 201 -1.01 -5.62 -1.75
C SER A 201 0.05 -5.09 -0.80
N PRO A 202 0.70 -3.94 -1.09
CA PRO A 202 1.75 -3.37 -0.24
C PRO A 202 1.25 -3.00 1.16
N ILE A 203 -0.04 -2.65 1.30
CA ILE A 203 -0.67 -2.39 2.61
C ILE A 203 -0.76 -3.70 3.41
N ALA A 204 -1.21 -4.79 2.81
CA ALA A 204 -1.28 -6.07 3.50
C ALA A 204 0.11 -6.66 3.82
N LEU A 205 1.08 -6.49 2.91
CA LEU A 205 2.49 -6.82 3.16
C LEU A 205 3.04 -6.03 4.35
N SER A 206 2.72 -4.73 4.45
CA SER A 206 3.11 -3.89 5.58
C SER A 206 2.64 -4.48 6.91
N GLU A 207 1.37 -4.85 6.99
CA GLU A 207 0.76 -5.45 8.19
C GLU A 207 1.43 -6.77 8.59
N LEU A 208 1.76 -7.61 7.61
CA LEU A 208 2.45 -8.89 7.81
C LEU A 208 3.90 -8.69 8.28
N ILE A 209 4.64 -7.76 7.68
CA ILE A 209 6.02 -7.46 8.11
C ILE A 209 6.01 -6.98 9.56
N ILE A 210 5.12 -6.05 9.90
CA ILE A 210 4.97 -5.53 11.27
C ILE A 210 4.73 -6.67 12.27
N ALA A 211 3.85 -7.62 11.91
CA ALA A 211 3.57 -8.79 12.73
C ALA A 211 4.82 -9.69 12.89
N PHE A 212 5.49 -10.01 11.77
CA PHE A 212 6.63 -10.93 11.78
C PHE A 212 7.88 -10.37 12.46
N GLN A 213 8.09 -9.05 12.44
CA GLN A 213 9.16 -8.41 13.20
C GLN A 213 9.03 -8.62 14.71
N MET A 214 7.81 -8.85 15.23
CA MET A 214 7.62 -9.18 16.65
C MET A 214 8.14 -10.59 16.99
N LEU A 215 8.04 -11.51 16.02
CA LEU A 215 8.42 -12.92 16.16
C LEU A 215 9.92 -13.16 15.96
N SER A 216 10.52 -12.48 14.99
CA SER A 216 11.92 -12.69 14.64
C SER A 216 12.61 -11.37 14.26
N PRO A 217 13.82 -11.09 14.78
CA PRO A 217 14.66 -9.99 14.32
C PRO A 217 15.07 -10.12 12.85
N SER A 218 15.25 -11.35 12.35
CA SER A 218 15.61 -11.65 10.97
C SER A 218 14.48 -12.43 10.29
N LEU A 219 13.96 -11.90 9.18
CA LEU A 219 12.92 -12.57 8.40
C LEU A 219 13.51 -13.63 7.47
N SER A 220 14.73 -13.43 6.98
CA SER A 220 15.38 -14.37 6.04
C SER A 220 15.84 -15.67 6.72
N GLU A 221 16.16 -15.62 8.01
CA GLU A 221 16.63 -16.78 8.78
C GLU A 221 15.49 -17.62 9.35
N ASN A 222 14.26 -17.09 9.41
CA ASN A 222 13.11 -17.83 9.93
C ASN A 222 12.58 -18.82 8.88
N PRO A 223 12.65 -20.15 9.11
CA PRO A 223 12.24 -21.15 8.12
C PRO A 223 10.76 -21.07 7.74
N GLN A 224 9.88 -20.70 8.68
CA GLN A 224 8.43 -20.58 8.44
C GLN A 224 8.11 -19.36 7.56
N LEU A 225 9.00 -18.36 7.52
CA LEU A 225 8.81 -17.12 6.77
C LEU A 225 9.59 -17.09 5.46
N LYS A 226 10.33 -18.15 5.11
CA LYS A 226 11.15 -18.20 3.89
C LYS A 226 10.37 -17.92 2.61
N GLY A 227 9.15 -18.46 2.50
CA GLY A 227 8.28 -18.20 1.35
C GLY A 227 7.86 -16.74 1.26
N PHE A 228 7.49 -16.15 2.39
CA PHE A 228 7.15 -14.73 2.49
C PHE A 228 8.35 -13.84 2.16
N TRP A 229 9.53 -14.13 2.73
CA TRP A 229 10.76 -13.40 2.44
C TRP A 229 11.11 -13.42 0.94
N ASN A 230 11.03 -14.58 0.29
CA ASN A 230 11.24 -14.70 -1.15
C ASN A 230 10.24 -13.85 -1.96
N HIS A 231 8.99 -13.77 -1.50
CA HIS A 231 7.97 -12.92 -2.11
C HIS A 231 8.31 -11.43 -1.98
N LEU A 232 8.78 -10.98 -0.79
CA LEU A 232 9.24 -9.60 -0.60
C LEU A 232 10.38 -9.26 -1.57
N LEU A 233 11.37 -10.14 -1.72
CA LEU A 233 12.48 -9.96 -2.66
C LEU A 233 12.03 -9.93 -4.13
N ALA A 234 11.05 -10.76 -4.49
CA ALA A 234 10.52 -10.80 -5.84
C ALA A 234 9.80 -9.50 -6.20
N THR A 235 9.02 -8.96 -5.26
CA THR A 235 8.09 -7.84 -5.48
C THR A 235 8.64 -6.45 -5.13
N TRP A 236 9.90 -6.34 -4.71
CA TRP A 236 10.59 -5.07 -4.53
C TRP A 236 11.59 -4.83 -5.65
N HIS A 237 11.57 -3.61 -6.21
CA HIS A 237 12.59 -3.16 -7.13
C HIS A 237 13.51 -2.14 -6.44
N PRO A 238 14.74 -2.49 -6.03
CA PRO A 238 15.62 -1.61 -5.25
C PRO A 238 15.95 -0.29 -5.95
N ASP A 239 16.23 -0.32 -7.26
CA ASP A 239 16.67 0.89 -7.97
C ASP A 239 15.51 1.84 -8.31
N ILE A 240 14.27 1.30 -8.39
CA ILE A 240 13.04 2.08 -8.55
C ILE A 240 12.54 2.55 -7.16
N GLY A 241 12.80 1.76 -6.12
CA GLY A 241 12.34 2.02 -4.75
C GLY A 241 10.83 1.86 -4.61
N ALA A 242 10.24 0.84 -5.24
CA ALA A 242 8.80 0.62 -5.21
C ALA A 242 8.39 -0.87 -5.30
N TYR A 243 7.15 -1.14 -4.87
CA TYR A 243 6.47 -2.41 -5.06
C TYR A 243 6.12 -2.64 -6.54
N CYS A 244 6.57 -3.76 -7.09
CA CYS A 244 6.43 -4.10 -8.49
C CYS A 244 5.53 -5.33 -8.75
N GLY A 245 4.96 -5.92 -7.69
CA GLY A 245 4.05 -7.05 -7.83
C GLY A 245 2.66 -6.66 -8.37
N PRO A 246 1.73 -7.64 -8.39
CA PRO A 246 0.39 -7.47 -8.94
C PRO A 246 -0.39 -6.30 -8.32
N GLY A 247 -1.16 -5.62 -9.17
CA GLY A 247 -2.00 -4.46 -8.84
C GLY A 247 -3.30 -4.78 -8.11
N TRP A 248 -3.28 -5.68 -7.12
CA TRP A 248 -4.50 -6.17 -6.48
C TRP A 248 -5.23 -5.09 -5.67
N LYS A 249 -4.48 -4.30 -4.90
CA LYS A 249 -5.02 -3.19 -4.11
C LYS A 249 -3.92 -2.18 -3.82
N GLU A 250 -3.88 -1.14 -4.64
CA GLU A 250 -2.92 -0.04 -4.58
C GLU A 250 -3.64 1.31 -4.64
N TYR A 251 -2.99 2.34 -4.09
CA TYR A 251 -3.52 3.69 -4.03
C TYR A 251 -2.45 4.69 -4.47
N GLU A 252 -2.91 5.85 -4.90
CA GLU A 252 -2.04 6.90 -5.42
C GLU A 252 -2.12 8.13 -4.52
N TRP A 253 -0.97 8.75 -4.30
CA TRP A 253 -0.84 9.98 -3.53
C TRP A 253 -0.26 11.10 -4.39
N ARG A 254 -1.13 12.04 -4.78
CA ARG A 254 -0.82 13.07 -5.77
C ARG A 254 -0.32 12.42 -7.07
N LYS A 255 0.95 12.60 -7.43
CA LYS A 255 1.49 12.12 -8.71
C LYS A 255 2.27 10.80 -8.62
N GLU A 256 2.34 10.18 -7.44
CA GLU A 256 3.17 9.00 -7.20
C GLU A 256 2.42 7.92 -6.40
N PRO A 257 2.78 6.64 -6.58
CA PRO A 257 2.24 5.54 -5.78
C PRO A 257 2.34 5.81 -4.29
N GLN A 258 1.23 5.60 -3.57
CA GLN A 258 1.15 5.89 -2.14
C GLN A 258 2.24 5.13 -1.37
N VAL A 259 2.99 5.86 -0.56
CA VAL A 259 3.98 5.26 0.34
C VAL A 259 3.27 4.50 1.47
N THR A 260 3.79 3.32 1.75
CA THR A 260 3.35 2.41 2.81
C THR A 260 4.54 2.04 3.71
N PHE A 261 4.29 1.35 4.82
CA PHE A 261 5.37 0.83 5.66
C PHE A 261 6.28 -0.16 4.92
N TYR A 262 5.74 -0.90 3.94
CA TYR A 262 6.52 -1.77 3.06
C TYR A 262 7.68 -0.99 2.39
N ASP A 263 7.44 0.24 1.93
CA ASP A 263 8.48 1.05 1.29
C ASP A 263 9.59 1.46 2.26
N TYR A 264 9.26 1.83 3.50
CA TYR A 264 10.26 2.15 4.52
C TYR A 264 11.09 0.94 4.93
N PHE A 265 10.43 -0.21 5.09
CA PHE A 265 11.09 -1.45 5.47
C PHE A 265 12.02 -1.96 4.35
N MET A 266 11.51 -2.03 3.12
CA MET A 266 12.31 -2.50 1.99
C MET A 266 13.41 -1.50 1.61
N GLY A 267 13.15 -0.19 1.74
CA GLY A 267 14.16 0.86 1.59
C GLY A 267 15.28 0.74 2.64
N TYR A 268 14.93 0.43 3.89
CA TYR A 268 15.92 0.14 4.94
C TYR A 268 16.80 -1.06 4.56
N LEU A 269 16.20 -2.16 4.15
CA LEU A 269 16.93 -3.39 3.82
C LEU A 269 17.79 -3.28 2.56
N SER A 270 17.40 -2.43 1.62
CA SER A 270 18.17 -2.13 0.40
C SER A 270 19.12 -0.93 0.56
N SER A 271 19.09 -0.25 1.71
CA SER A 271 19.82 1.01 1.95
C SER A 271 19.55 2.09 0.88
N SER A 272 18.36 2.04 0.27
CA SER A 272 17.98 2.92 -0.84
C SER A 272 16.51 3.30 -0.74
N TYR A 273 16.23 4.59 -0.69
CA TYR A 273 14.90 5.13 -0.51
C TYR A 273 14.48 5.95 -1.72
N SER A 274 13.24 5.76 -2.15
CA SER A 274 12.62 6.63 -3.13
C SER A 274 12.33 8.01 -2.51
N GLN A 275 12.46 9.07 -3.30
CA GLN A 275 12.27 10.45 -2.83
C GLN A 275 10.86 10.67 -2.24
N ARG A 276 9.86 9.94 -2.74
CA ARG A 276 8.50 9.93 -2.18
C ARG A 276 8.42 9.56 -0.70
N CYS A 277 9.38 8.79 -0.17
CA CYS A 277 9.42 8.44 1.26
C CYS A 277 9.66 9.66 2.17
N PHE A 278 10.25 10.72 1.62
CA PHE A 278 10.59 11.95 2.34
C PHE A 278 9.54 13.05 2.15
N ALA A 279 8.55 12.84 1.28
CA ALA A 279 7.43 13.76 1.12
C ALA A 279 6.48 13.65 2.33
N ASP A 280 6.00 14.80 2.83
CA ASP A 280 5.12 14.87 4.00
C ASP A 280 3.88 13.98 3.84
N HIS A 281 3.79 12.94 4.69
CA HIS A 281 2.66 12.02 4.72
C HIS A 281 2.53 11.37 6.11
N PRO A 282 1.31 11.26 6.69
CA PRO A 282 1.09 10.68 8.03
C PRO A 282 1.69 9.28 8.24
N ILE A 283 1.78 8.49 7.16
CA ILE A 283 2.41 7.16 7.15
C ILE A 283 3.87 7.17 7.63
N GLN A 284 4.57 8.31 7.59
CA GLN A 284 5.93 8.46 8.12
C GLN A 284 6.01 8.09 9.61
N LEU A 285 4.92 8.22 10.38
CA LEU A 285 4.86 7.73 11.76
C LEU A 285 5.13 6.22 11.87
N GLN A 286 4.73 5.43 10.87
CA GLN A 286 4.98 3.99 10.84
C GLN A 286 6.47 3.67 10.65
N ALA A 287 7.30 4.59 10.18
CA ALA A 287 8.75 4.39 10.11
C ALA A 287 9.35 4.05 11.49
N ALA A 288 8.70 4.49 12.58
CA ALA A 288 9.06 4.12 13.95
C ALA A 288 8.89 2.62 14.27
N LEU A 289 8.23 1.84 13.40
CA LEU A 289 8.09 0.39 13.52
C LEU A 289 9.20 -0.39 12.77
N VAL A 290 10.07 0.27 12.01
CA VAL A 290 11.19 -0.44 11.37
C VAL A 290 12.23 -0.76 12.44
N HIS A 291 12.39 -2.04 12.79
CA HIS A 291 13.38 -2.49 13.76
C HIS A 291 14.69 -2.92 13.08
N PRO A 292 15.83 -2.78 13.79
CA PRO A 292 17.11 -3.26 13.27
C PRO A 292 17.03 -4.75 12.89
N SER A 293 17.49 -5.03 11.68
CA SER A 293 17.67 -6.38 11.13
C SER A 293 19.02 -6.47 10.41
N ASP A 294 19.61 -7.66 10.45
CA ASP A 294 20.79 -8.05 9.69
C ASP A 294 20.43 -8.51 8.26
N ASP A 295 19.15 -8.62 7.94
CA ASP A 295 18.67 -8.86 6.58
C ASP A 295 19.19 -7.77 5.61
N ARG A 296 19.48 -8.17 4.37
CA ARG A 296 19.94 -7.27 3.30
C ARG A 296 19.29 -7.62 1.97
N ILE A 297 18.97 -6.59 1.20
CA ILE A 297 18.54 -6.72 -0.20
C ILE A 297 19.66 -6.15 -1.07
N PRO A 298 20.33 -6.97 -1.89
CA PRO A 298 21.36 -6.45 -2.80
C PRO A 298 20.74 -5.49 -3.82
N SER A 299 21.43 -4.40 -4.16
CA SER A 299 21.03 -3.51 -5.25
C SER A 299 21.02 -4.27 -6.58
N ILE A 300 20.16 -3.85 -7.51
CA ILE A 300 20.15 -4.48 -8.83
C ILE A 300 21.45 -4.16 -9.55
N GLU A 301 22.03 -2.96 -9.43
CA GLU A 301 23.35 -2.63 -10.02
C GLU A 301 24.50 -3.56 -9.58
N SER A 302 24.43 -4.18 -8.39
CA SER A 302 25.43 -5.17 -7.94
C SER A 302 25.35 -6.50 -8.70
N LYS A 303 24.21 -6.72 -9.38
CA LYS A 303 24.02 -7.79 -10.34
C LYS A 303 24.08 -7.13 -11.72
N THR A 304 25.01 -7.52 -12.57
CA THR A 304 24.89 -7.32 -14.03
C THR A 304 23.62 -8.04 -14.53
N ILE A 305 22.43 -7.52 -14.25
CA ILE A 305 21.16 -8.07 -14.72
C ILE A 305 21.04 -7.65 -16.18
N ALA A 306 21.76 -8.38 -17.04
CA ALA A 306 21.62 -8.25 -18.48
C ALA A 306 20.28 -8.81 -18.98
N LYS A 307 19.50 -9.49 -18.12
CA LYS A 307 18.25 -10.17 -18.49
C LYS A 307 17.10 -9.82 -17.55
N PRO A 308 15.91 -9.48 -18.07
CA PRO A 308 14.72 -9.22 -17.25
C PRO A 308 14.38 -10.41 -16.35
N GLU A 309 13.92 -10.12 -15.13
CA GLU A 309 13.37 -11.14 -14.22
C GLU A 309 11.86 -11.20 -14.38
N GLU A 310 11.31 -12.39 -14.67
CA GLU A 310 9.88 -12.61 -14.87
C GLU A 310 9.28 -13.42 -13.73
N TYR A 311 8.09 -13.03 -13.28
CA TYR A 311 7.33 -13.72 -12.25
C TYR A 311 5.88 -13.84 -12.69
N GLU A 312 5.26 -14.97 -12.39
CA GLU A 312 3.86 -15.24 -12.72
C GLU A 312 3.19 -16.11 -11.64
N GLY A 313 1.86 -16.05 -11.59
CA GLY A 313 1.08 -16.83 -10.66
C GLY A 313 -0.42 -16.57 -10.80
N MET A 314 -1.18 -16.97 -9.77
CA MET A 314 -2.64 -16.84 -9.74
C MET A 314 -3.09 -16.13 -8.47
N ILE A 315 -4.10 -15.26 -8.56
CA ILE A 315 -4.81 -14.67 -7.43
C ILE A 315 -6.29 -14.99 -7.60
N ARG A 316 -6.85 -15.84 -6.73
CA ARG A 316 -8.25 -16.28 -6.84
C ARG A 316 -8.61 -16.87 -8.22
N GLY A 317 -7.67 -17.55 -8.86
CA GLY A 317 -7.86 -18.08 -10.22
C GLY A 317 -7.59 -17.09 -11.35
N LEU A 318 -7.28 -15.83 -11.05
CA LEU A 318 -6.91 -14.82 -12.03
C LEU A 318 -5.39 -14.83 -12.26
N PRO A 319 -4.92 -15.01 -13.50
CA PRO A 319 -3.49 -14.96 -13.79
C PRO A 319 -2.92 -13.56 -13.57
N TRP A 320 -1.68 -13.52 -13.10
CA TRP A 320 -0.87 -12.31 -13.03
C TRP A 320 0.54 -12.59 -13.51
N LYS A 321 1.19 -11.54 -14.02
CA LYS A 321 2.58 -11.57 -14.47
C LYS A 321 3.24 -10.23 -14.24
N PHE A 322 4.47 -10.19 -13.77
CA PHE A 322 5.26 -8.96 -13.75
C PHE A 322 6.70 -9.21 -14.17
N VAL A 323 7.33 -8.19 -14.76
CA VAL A 323 8.67 -8.28 -15.33
C VAL A 323 9.51 -7.09 -14.88
N LYS A 324 10.61 -7.37 -14.17
CA LYS A 324 11.58 -6.35 -13.74
C LYS A 324 12.69 -6.21 -14.77
N HIS A 325 12.76 -5.05 -15.41
CA HIS A 325 13.93 -4.60 -16.17
C HIS A 325 14.75 -3.62 -15.32
N PRO A 326 16.04 -3.38 -15.64
CA PRO A 326 16.87 -2.45 -14.87
C PRO A 326 16.28 -1.04 -14.72
N ASN A 327 15.60 -0.53 -15.76
CA ASN A 327 15.12 0.85 -15.81
C ASN A 327 13.59 0.99 -15.72
N LEU A 328 12.85 -0.12 -15.82
CA LEU A 328 11.39 -0.12 -15.80
C LEU A 328 10.86 -1.43 -15.25
N VAL A 329 9.64 -1.41 -14.73
CA VAL A 329 8.91 -2.62 -14.38
C VAL A 329 7.49 -2.51 -14.88
N PHE A 330 6.92 -3.62 -15.35
CA PHE A 330 5.50 -3.70 -15.59
C PHE A 330 4.88 -4.92 -14.91
N SER A 331 3.62 -4.77 -14.53
CA SER A 331 2.78 -5.80 -13.90
C SER A 331 1.44 -5.86 -14.61
N LEU A 332 0.96 -7.07 -14.81
CA LEU A 332 -0.29 -7.45 -15.47
C LEU A 332 -1.10 -8.33 -14.53
N LEU A 333 -2.41 -8.09 -14.49
CA LEU A 333 -3.35 -8.84 -13.66
C LEU A 333 -4.70 -8.91 -14.36
N ALA A 334 -5.16 -10.13 -14.62
CA ALA A 334 -6.48 -10.36 -15.19
C ALA A 334 -7.58 -9.98 -14.19
N LYS A 335 -8.76 -9.60 -14.70
CA LYS A 335 -9.97 -9.37 -13.90
C LYS A 335 -11.15 -10.09 -14.54
N ASP A 336 -12.05 -10.56 -13.69
CA ASP A 336 -13.38 -11.03 -14.04
C ASP A 336 -14.41 -10.44 -13.05
N ASN A 337 -15.66 -10.90 -13.13
CA ASN A 337 -16.75 -10.49 -12.24
C ASN A 337 -16.59 -10.90 -10.77
N SER A 338 -15.57 -11.67 -10.41
CA SER A 338 -15.34 -12.08 -9.03
C SER A 338 -14.73 -10.97 -8.17
N ILE A 339 -14.30 -9.86 -8.78
CA ILE A 339 -13.75 -8.72 -8.06
C ILE A 339 -14.90 -7.91 -7.46
N PHE A 340 -14.87 -7.74 -6.14
CA PHE A 340 -15.88 -6.97 -5.41
C PHE A 340 -15.80 -5.48 -5.76
N GLU A 341 -16.95 -4.81 -5.89
CA GLU A 341 -17.07 -3.36 -6.15
C GLU A 341 -16.17 -2.49 -5.26
N VAL A 342 -16.01 -2.88 -3.98
CA VAL A 342 -15.18 -2.15 -3.00
C VAL A 342 -13.68 -2.15 -3.36
N GLN A 343 -13.23 -3.12 -4.15
CA GLN A 343 -11.84 -3.26 -4.59
C GLN A 343 -11.59 -2.58 -5.94
N GLU A 344 -12.63 -2.32 -6.74
CA GLU A 344 -12.48 -1.85 -8.12
C GLU A 344 -11.70 -0.55 -8.23
N LYS A 345 -11.90 0.40 -7.31
CA LYS A 345 -11.18 1.68 -7.33
C LYS A 345 -9.68 1.53 -7.15
N ALA A 346 -9.21 0.48 -6.47
CA ALA A 346 -7.80 0.26 -6.12
C ALA A 346 -7.15 -0.86 -6.94
N PHE A 347 -7.93 -1.52 -7.81
CA PHE A 347 -7.47 -2.59 -8.67
C PHE A 347 -6.79 -1.99 -9.91
N ILE A 348 -5.65 -2.55 -10.30
CA ILE A 348 -4.81 -2.03 -11.39
C ILE A 348 -4.41 -3.20 -12.32
N PRO A 349 -5.17 -3.47 -13.40
CA PRO A 349 -4.87 -4.54 -14.35
C PRO A 349 -3.52 -4.42 -15.05
N LEU A 350 -3.07 -3.19 -15.34
CA LEU A 350 -1.74 -2.89 -15.87
C LEU A 350 -1.11 -1.80 -15.03
N LYS A 351 0.13 -2.02 -14.60
CA LYS A 351 0.98 -1.02 -13.94
C LYS A 351 2.35 -1.03 -14.59
N ILE A 352 2.83 0.11 -15.04
CA ILE A 352 4.20 0.33 -15.52
C ILE A 352 4.83 1.41 -14.65
N LEU A 353 6.03 1.16 -14.12
CA LEU A 353 6.77 2.09 -13.28
C LEU A 353 8.19 2.28 -13.82
N TRP A 354 8.70 3.50 -13.79
CA TRP A 354 10.09 3.84 -14.10
C TRP A 354 10.53 5.07 -13.31
N ASN A 355 11.84 5.22 -13.14
CA ASN A 355 12.40 6.40 -12.49
C ASN A 355 12.80 7.47 -13.52
N THR A 356 12.57 8.73 -13.14
CA THR A 356 13.22 9.89 -13.77
C THR A 356 14.29 10.44 -12.83
N SER A 357 15.02 11.45 -13.29
CA SER A 357 15.96 12.19 -12.44
C SER A 357 15.28 12.80 -11.19
N GLN A 358 13.97 13.08 -11.26
CA GLN A 358 13.24 13.83 -10.23
C GLN A 358 12.36 12.94 -9.34
N ARG A 359 11.63 11.97 -9.92
CA ARG A 359 10.59 11.21 -9.20
C ARG A 359 10.24 9.88 -9.86
N LEU A 360 9.43 9.08 -9.16
CA LEU A 360 8.82 7.87 -9.70
C LEU A 360 7.70 8.26 -10.69
N ARG A 361 7.70 7.62 -11.86
CA ARG A 361 6.65 7.77 -12.88
C ARG A 361 5.83 6.50 -12.97
N SER A 362 4.59 6.64 -13.43
CA SER A 362 3.67 5.53 -13.55
C SER A 362 2.68 5.69 -14.70
N PHE A 363 2.50 4.62 -15.45
CA PHE A 363 1.46 4.45 -16.46
C PHE A 363 0.59 3.25 -16.09
N VAL A 364 -0.71 3.46 -15.90
CA VAL A 364 -1.61 2.43 -15.35
C VAL A 364 -2.90 2.30 -16.15
N CYS A 365 -3.44 1.09 -16.27
CA CYS A 365 -4.85 0.88 -16.62
C CYS A 365 -5.65 0.79 -15.32
N GLN A 366 -6.74 1.54 -15.19
CA GLN A 366 -7.61 1.48 -14.00
C GLN A 366 -9.03 1.96 -14.31
N GLY A 367 -10.02 1.49 -13.56
CA GLY A 367 -11.43 1.85 -13.76
C GLY A 367 -11.98 1.19 -15.02
N GLY A 368 -12.88 1.89 -15.71
CA GLY A 368 -13.55 1.35 -16.89
C GLY A 368 -14.85 0.59 -16.56
N CYS A 369 -15.69 0.44 -17.58
CA CYS A 369 -16.98 -0.28 -17.52
C CYS A 369 -16.92 -1.68 -18.18
N PHE A 370 -15.73 -2.27 -18.29
CA PHE A 370 -15.56 -3.64 -18.80
C PHE A 370 -15.82 -4.70 -17.72
N GLU A 371 -16.29 -5.87 -18.16
CA GLU A 371 -16.64 -7.02 -17.31
C GLU A 371 -15.41 -7.85 -16.95
N LYS A 372 -14.60 -8.11 -17.97
CA LYS A 372 -13.42 -8.97 -17.88
C LYS A 372 -12.25 -8.32 -18.62
N ILE A 373 -11.05 -8.58 -18.14
CA ILE A 373 -9.82 -8.28 -18.85
C ILE A 373 -8.85 -9.46 -18.78
N ASP A 374 -8.34 -9.86 -19.93
CA ASP A 374 -7.24 -10.81 -20.08
C ASP A 374 -6.03 -10.13 -20.70
N PHE A 375 -4.86 -10.75 -20.62
CA PHE A 375 -3.65 -10.24 -21.24
C PHE A 375 -2.81 -11.33 -21.91
N LYS A 376 -2.01 -10.93 -22.88
CA LYS A 376 -0.96 -11.74 -23.51
C LYS A 376 0.29 -10.88 -23.69
N ILE A 377 1.45 -11.52 -23.61
CA ILE A 377 2.72 -10.90 -23.99
C ILE A 377 3.18 -11.59 -25.26
N THR A 378 3.25 -10.84 -26.35
CA THR A 378 3.75 -11.31 -27.64
C THR A 378 5.13 -10.72 -27.91
N LYS A 379 5.90 -11.34 -28.81
CA LYS A 379 7.20 -10.82 -29.23
C LYS A 379 7.05 -10.23 -30.63
N SER A 380 7.33 -8.95 -30.76
CA SER A 380 7.40 -8.25 -32.05
C SER A 380 8.86 -7.88 -32.30
N GLY A 381 9.57 -8.75 -33.05
CA GLY A 381 11.02 -8.61 -33.24
C GLY A 381 11.81 -8.82 -31.95
N LYS A 382 12.47 -7.76 -31.44
CA LYS A 382 13.26 -7.78 -30.20
C LYS A 382 12.48 -7.26 -28.97
N GLU A 383 11.30 -6.70 -29.18
CA GLU A 383 10.53 -6.01 -28.15
C GLU A 383 9.35 -6.88 -27.68
N ASN A 384 8.99 -6.74 -26.41
CA ASN A 384 7.78 -7.33 -25.85
C ASN A 384 6.61 -6.40 -26.17
N GLU A 385 5.56 -6.96 -26.73
CA GLU A 385 4.28 -6.29 -26.96
C GLU A 385 3.27 -6.83 -25.93
N ILE A 386 2.64 -5.92 -25.19
CA ILE A 386 1.61 -6.26 -24.20
C ILE A 386 0.26 -6.07 -24.87
N GLU A 387 -0.51 -7.14 -24.96
CA GLU A 387 -1.88 -7.13 -25.48
C GLU A 387 -2.86 -7.31 -24.33
N MET A 388 -3.82 -6.40 -24.18
CA MET A 388 -4.87 -6.46 -23.17
C MET A 388 -6.22 -6.55 -23.87
N TYR A 389 -7.04 -7.53 -23.49
CA TYR A 389 -8.33 -7.84 -24.11
C TYR A 389 -9.45 -7.48 -23.14
N PHE A 390 -10.22 -6.46 -23.47
CA PHE A 390 -11.32 -5.93 -22.66
C PHE A 390 -12.65 -6.47 -23.19
N TYR A 391 -13.34 -7.23 -22.35
CA TYR A 391 -14.64 -7.81 -22.67
C TYR A 391 -15.73 -6.97 -22.00
N PHE A 392 -16.67 -6.48 -22.79
CA PHE A 392 -17.76 -5.65 -22.30
C PHE A 392 -19.02 -6.44 -22.01
N LYS A 393 -19.81 -5.94 -21.06
CA LYS A 393 -21.15 -6.48 -20.76
C LYS A 393 -22.07 -6.33 -21.96
N GLU A 394 -23.03 -7.25 -22.08
CA GLU A 394 -24.15 -7.13 -23.01
C GLU A 394 -24.93 -5.83 -22.73
N VAL A 395 -25.40 -5.19 -23.80
CA VAL A 395 -26.18 -3.95 -23.70
C VAL A 395 -27.64 -4.36 -23.48
N GLU A 396 -28.26 -3.95 -22.36
CA GLU A 396 -29.67 -4.27 -22.08
C GLU A 396 -30.63 -3.69 -23.15
N GLU A 397 -31.74 -4.40 -23.44
CA GLU A 397 -32.78 -3.95 -24.37
C GLU A 397 -33.34 -2.58 -23.97
N GLY A 398 -32.96 -1.55 -24.72
CA GLY A 398 -33.25 -0.14 -24.39
C GLY A 398 -32.24 0.86 -24.98
N GLY A 399 -31.11 0.37 -25.49
CA GLY A 399 -30.09 1.17 -26.15
C GLY A 399 -29.06 1.75 -25.19
N VAL A 400 -27.99 2.31 -25.76
CA VAL A 400 -26.94 3.07 -25.06
C VAL A 400 -27.63 4.15 -24.22
N ASN A 401 -27.87 3.90 -22.93
CA ASN A 401 -28.48 4.88 -22.03
C ASN A 401 -27.58 6.12 -21.93
N GLU A 402 -28.13 7.30 -21.64
CA GLU A 402 -27.39 8.56 -21.38
C GLU A 402 -26.24 8.43 -20.34
N ARG A 403 -26.23 7.34 -19.54
CA ARG A 403 -25.12 6.95 -18.67
C ARG A 403 -23.88 6.48 -19.44
N MET A 404 -24.04 5.65 -20.48
CA MET A 404 -22.93 5.11 -21.27
C MET A 404 -22.24 6.17 -22.16
N GLU A 405 -22.90 7.27 -22.49
CA GLU A 405 -22.28 8.37 -23.25
C GLU A 405 -21.25 9.17 -22.43
N ASN A 406 -21.31 9.09 -21.09
CA ASN A 406 -20.44 9.82 -20.16
C ASN A 406 -19.45 8.92 -19.40
N ASP A 407 -19.54 7.61 -19.56
CA ASP A 407 -18.74 6.65 -18.81
C ASP A 407 -17.49 6.24 -19.61
N ASP A 408 -16.33 6.38 -18.97
CA ASP A 408 -15.06 5.90 -19.50
C ASP A 408 -15.11 4.35 -19.56
N GLU A 409 -15.12 3.76 -20.75
CA GLU A 409 -15.23 2.30 -20.87
C GLU A 409 -13.90 1.61 -20.57
N ILE A 410 -12.80 2.19 -21.06
CA ILE A 410 -11.43 1.76 -20.76
C ILE A 410 -10.62 3.00 -20.42
N GLY A 411 -9.92 3.00 -19.28
CA GLY A 411 -9.13 4.15 -18.80
C GLY A 411 -7.67 3.79 -18.54
N PHE A 412 -6.78 4.59 -19.13
CA PHE A 412 -5.34 4.60 -18.85
C PHE A 412 -4.92 5.95 -18.29
N TYR A 413 -4.00 5.93 -17.33
CA TYR A 413 -3.55 7.12 -16.61
C TYR A 413 -2.04 7.20 -16.62
N LEU A 414 -1.52 8.37 -16.98
CA LEU A 414 -0.11 8.72 -16.93
C LEU A 414 0.05 9.90 -15.99
N ASP A 415 0.93 9.79 -15.01
CA ASP A 415 1.14 10.90 -14.07
C ASP A 415 1.68 12.16 -14.79
N TYR A 416 1.08 13.31 -14.49
CA TYR A 416 1.32 14.56 -15.21
C TYR A 416 2.71 15.15 -14.95
N HIS A 417 3.44 15.38 -16.03
CA HIS A 417 4.68 16.15 -16.07
C HIS A 417 4.67 17.14 -17.23
N GLU A 418 5.36 18.27 -17.06
CA GLU A 418 5.40 19.33 -18.06
C GLU A 418 6.19 18.94 -19.31
N ASP A 419 7.21 18.09 -19.16
CA ASP A 419 8.05 17.62 -20.26
C ASP A 419 7.50 16.41 -21.00
N THR A 420 6.41 15.80 -20.52
CA THR A 420 5.80 14.66 -21.20
C THR A 420 5.15 15.11 -22.49
N LYS A 421 5.62 14.55 -23.62
CA LYS A 421 5.01 14.79 -24.92
C LYS A 421 4.01 13.69 -25.23
N ILE A 422 2.81 14.09 -25.64
CA ILE A 422 1.76 13.16 -26.03
C ILE A 422 1.35 13.51 -27.45
N ALA A 423 1.29 12.50 -28.32
CA ALA A 423 0.89 12.66 -29.71
C ALA A 423 -0.02 11.50 -30.13
N VAL A 424 -0.94 11.78 -31.05
CA VAL A 424 -1.76 10.80 -31.77
C VAL A 424 -1.30 10.85 -33.23
N GLU A 425 -0.88 9.72 -33.79
CA GLU A 425 -0.29 9.67 -35.14
C GLU A 425 0.83 10.70 -35.33
N LYS A 426 1.68 10.85 -34.31
CA LYS A 426 2.80 11.81 -34.26
C LYS A 426 2.39 13.29 -34.32
N MET A 427 1.10 13.59 -34.18
CA MET A 427 0.57 14.94 -34.12
C MET A 427 -0.03 15.23 -32.73
N PRO A 428 0.11 16.46 -32.20
CA PRO A 428 -0.61 16.84 -30.98
C PRO A 428 -2.12 16.78 -31.21
N ALA A 429 -2.81 15.90 -30.49
CA ALA A 429 -4.26 15.78 -30.53
C ALA A 429 -4.81 15.36 -29.15
N ASN A 430 -6.05 15.71 -28.87
CA ASN A 430 -6.77 15.35 -27.64
C ASN A 430 -7.86 14.30 -27.87
N THR A 431 -8.02 13.82 -29.10
CA THR A 431 -8.96 12.76 -29.49
C THR A 431 -8.30 11.81 -30.46
N PHE A 432 -8.71 10.55 -30.45
CA PHE A 432 -8.20 9.51 -31.35
C PHE A 432 -9.30 8.52 -31.72
N LYS A 433 -9.09 7.78 -32.80
CA LYS A 433 -9.93 6.66 -33.25
C LYS A 433 -9.25 5.34 -32.94
N LEU A 434 -9.99 4.25 -33.12
CA LEU A 434 -9.37 2.93 -33.17
C LEU A 434 -8.29 2.89 -34.27
N ASP A 435 -7.29 2.06 -34.04
CA ASP A 435 -6.09 1.84 -34.85
C ASP A 435 -5.14 3.03 -34.97
N GLU A 436 -5.47 4.20 -34.42
CA GLU A 436 -4.55 5.33 -34.29
C GLU A 436 -3.59 5.11 -33.09
N GLU A 437 -2.30 5.33 -33.31
CA GLU A 437 -1.27 5.18 -32.27
C GLU A 437 -1.16 6.44 -31.41
N ILE A 438 -1.17 6.24 -30.09
CA ILE A 438 -0.93 7.25 -29.07
C ILE A 438 0.46 7.02 -28.49
N THR A 439 1.34 8.01 -28.61
CA THR A 439 2.70 7.94 -28.07
C THR A 439 2.88 8.88 -26.89
N PHE A 440 3.42 8.35 -25.79
CA PHE A 440 3.87 9.10 -24.63
C PHE A 440 5.40 9.06 -24.59
N GLU A 441 6.04 10.21 -24.75
CA GLU A 441 7.49 10.34 -24.64
C GLU A 441 7.84 11.04 -23.32
N ASP A 442 8.68 10.39 -22.53
CA ASP A 442 9.27 10.90 -21.29
C ASP A 442 10.80 10.67 -21.32
N GLU A 443 11.57 11.23 -20.37
CA GLU A 443 13.05 11.24 -20.43
C GLU A 443 13.70 9.88 -20.76
N ASN A 444 13.15 8.79 -20.21
CA ASN A 444 13.78 7.47 -20.24
C ASN A 444 12.91 6.37 -20.86
N VAL A 445 11.67 6.67 -21.22
CA VAL A 445 10.68 5.66 -21.64
C VAL A 445 9.78 6.27 -22.71
N THR A 446 9.59 5.53 -23.81
CA THR A 446 8.51 5.81 -24.77
C THR A 446 7.47 4.70 -24.68
N ILE A 447 6.21 5.08 -24.49
CA ILE A 447 5.08 4.15 -24.48
C ILE A 447 4.22 4.44 -25.71
N ALA A 448 3.98 3.43 -26.54
CA ALA A 448 3.00 3.49 -27.62
C ALA A 448 1.78 2.64 -27.25
N LEU A 449 0.59 3.22 -27.34
CA LEU A 449 -0.71 2.61 -27.05
C LEU A 449 -1.59 2.68 -28.29
N CYS A 450 -2.19 1.56 -28.68
CA CYS A 450 -3.14 1.49 -29.79
C CYS A 450 -4.35 0.64 -29.38
N PHE A 451 -5.56 1.12 -29.67
CA PHE A 451 -6.80 0.38 -29.44
C PHE A 451 -7.33 -0.15 -30.76
N SER A 452 -7.76 -1.41 -30.79
CA SER A 452 -8.30 -2.05 -31.99
C SER A 452 -9.52 -2.88 -31.64
N LEU A 453 -10.45 -3.02 -32.59
CA LEU A 453 -11.60 -3.92 -32.44
C LEU A 453 -11.13 -5.36 -32.63
N HIS A 454 -11.27 -6.19 -31.60
CA HIS A 454 -10.86 -7.60 -31.65
C HIS A 454 -11.99 -8.51 -32.12
N GLU A 455 -13.19 -8.30 -31.56
CA GLU A 455 -14.40 -9.08 -31.83
C GLU A 455 -15.63 -8.19 -31.68
N GLY A 456 -16.67 -8.47 -32.47
CA GLY A 456 -17.92 -7.71 -32.50
C GLY A 456 -17.92 -6.60 -33.56
N ASP A 457 -18.82 -5.64 -33.39
CA ASP A 457 -18.93 -4.42 -34.18
C ASP A 457 -19.18 -3.22 -33.26
N GLY A 458 -18.69 -2.05 -33.62
CA GLY A 458 -18.91 -0.84 -32.84
C GLY A 458 -18.08 0.35 -33.30
N SER A 459 -18.55 1.53 -32.90
CA SER A 459 -17.85 2.80 -33.06
C SER A 459 -17.46 3.34 -31.70
N PHE A 460 -16.19 3.72 -31.58
CA PHE A 460 -15.58 4.20 -30.36
C PHE A 460 -14.87 5.51 -30.63
N LEU A 461 -14.76 6.35 -29.61
CA LEU A 461 -13.93 7.55 -29.67
C LEU A 461 -13.01 7.60 -28.46
N GLY A 462 -11.75 7.86 -28.72
CA GLY A 462 -10.74 8.07 -27.71
C GLY A 462 -10.60 9.54 -27.34
N HIS A 463 -10.28 9.80 -26.07
CA HIS A 463 -10.02 11.13 -25.53
C HIS A 463 -8.75 11.14 -24.69
N LEU A 464 -8.07 12.29 -24.69
CA LEU A 464 -6.93 12.60 -23.83
C LEU A 464 -7.23 13.91 -23.09
N ILE A 465 -7.40 13.82 -21.77
CA ILE A 465 -7.69 14.97 -20.90
C ILE A 465 -6.84 14.94 -19.64
N LYS A 466 -6.83 16.02 -18.86
CA LYS A 466 -6.32 15.97 -17.48
C LYS A 466 -7.39 15.36 -16.57
N GLY A 467 -6.99 14.43 -15.72
CA GLY A 467 -7.89 13.72 -14.82
C GLY A 467 -7.17 13.17 -13.59
N ASN A 468 -7.88 12.38 -12.79
CA ASN A 468 -7.34 11.66 -11.65
C ASN A 468 -7.71 10.19 -11.74
N ARG A 469 -6.81 9.32 -11.30
CA ARG A 469 -7.08 7.90 -11.12
C ARG A 469 -8.20 7.66 -10.10
N PRO A 470 -9.02 6.59 -10.26
CA PRO A 470 -10.01 6.19 -9.25
C PRO A 470 -9.44 5.96 -7.85
N CYS A 471 -8.18 5.52 -7.73
CA CYS A 471 -7.51 5.27 -6.45
C CYS A 471 -6.84 6.51 -5.81
N GLN A 472 -6.97 7.69 -6.42
CA GLN A 472 -6.28 8.90 -5.98
C GLN A 472 -6.85 9.43 -4.66
N ARG A 473 -6.04 9.45 -3.59
CA ARG A 473 -6.49 9.89 -2.26
C ARG A 473 -6.40 11.39 -2.01
N ALA A 474 -5.49 12.09 -2.69
CA ALA A 474 -5.22 13.51 -2.48
C ALA A 474 -6.17 14.44 -3.27
N THR A 475 -7.46 14.09 -3.33
CA THR A 475 -8.52 14.76 -4.12
C THR A 475 -9.67 15.25 -3.24
N THR A 476 -9.42 15.40 -1.94
CA THR A 476 -10.37 15.98 -0.99
C THR A 476 -9.86 17.34 -0.49
N GLY A 477 -10.73 18.08 0.20
CA GLY A 477 -10.37 19.37 0.81
C GLY A 477 -9.86 20.41 -0.20
N ALA A 478 -8.72 21.04 0.10
CA ALA A 478 -8.08 22.06 -0.71
C ALA A 478 -7.64 21.53 -2.09
N ASN A 479 -7.38 20.22 -2.19
CA ASN A 479 -6.93 19.58 -3.43
C ASN A 479 -8.06 18.97 -4.25
N ARG A 480 -9.33 19.24 -3.92
CA ARG A 480 -10.49 18.61 -4.61
C ARG A 480 -10.61 18.87 -6.10
N PHE A 481 -9.96 19.92 -6.60
CA PHE A 481 -9.93 20.27 -8.02
C PHE A 481 -8.56 20.04 -8.68
N ALA A 482 -7.60 19.47 -7.95
CA ALA A 482 -6.32 19.11 -8.52
C ALA A 482 -6.49 17.95 -9.51
N ALA A 483 -5.80 18.01 -10.63
CA ALA A 483 -5.68 16.91 -11.59
C ALA A 483 -4.21 16.50 -11.67
N TYR A 484 -3.90 15.26 -11.29
CA TYR A 484 -2.53 14.76 -11.17
C TYR A 484 -2.08 13.92 -12.36
N ASP A 485 -3.00 13.51 -13.24
CA ASP A 485 -2.73 12.62 -14.36
C ASP A 485 -3.23 13.19 -15.69
N TRP A 486 -2.60 12.72 -16.76
CA TRP A 486 -3.24 12.56 -18.06
C TRP A 486 -4.10 11.32 -18.06
N HIS A 487 -5.34 11.46 -18.49
CA HIS A 487 -6.33 10.41 -18.61
C HIS A 487 -6.61 10.15 -20.09
N VAL A 488 -6.29 8.94 -20.53
CA VAL A 488 -6.47 8.45 -21.89
C VAL A 488 -7.55 7.39 -21.83
N PHE A 489 -8.70 7.66 -22.42
CA PHE A 489 -9.83 6.75 -22.31
C PHE A 489 -10.56 6.56 -23.61
N LEU A 490 -11.19 5.40 -23.72
CA LEU A 490 -12.07 5.04 -24.82
C LEU A 490 -13.51 5.11 -24.34
N ARG A 491 -14.39 5.74 -25.13
CA ARG A 491 -15.84 5.69 -24.95
C ARG A 491 -16.51 4.96 -26.11
N THR A 492 -17.57 4.22 -25.80
CA THR A 492 -18.46 3.66 -26.82
C THR A 492 -19.39 4.75 -27.35
N ILE A 493 -19.53 4.81 -28.68
CA ILE A 493 -20.62 5.54 -29.36
C ILE A 493 -21.77 4.58 -29.62
N GLN A 494 -21.45 3.42 -30.21
CA GLN A 494 -22.38 2.31 -30.45
C GLN A 494 -21.59 1.00 -30.51
N ARG A 495 -22.14 -0.13 -30.07
CA ARG A 495 -21.52 -1.44 -30.23
C ARG A 495 -22.55 -2.57 -30.23
N SER A 496 -22.16 -3.73 -30.76
CA SER A 496 -22.89 -4.98 -30.62
C SER A 496 -22.89 -5.48 -29.18
N GLU A 497 -23.81 -6.41 -28.87
CA GLU A 497 -23.92 -7.05 -27.55
C GLU A 497 -22.61 -7.68 -27.11
N VAL A 498 -22.03 -8.52 -27.97
CA VAL A 498 -20.68 -9.08 -27.79
C VAL A 498 -19.70 -8.13 -28.47
N CYS A 499 -18.80 -7.54 -27.68
CA CYS A 499 -17.76 -6.67 -28.19
C CYS A 499 -16.50 -6.80 -27.33
N THR A 500 -15.35 -6.97 -27.98
CA THR A 500 -14.04 -7.05 -27.35
C THR A 500 -13.09 -6.03 -27.97
N ILE A 501 -12.51 -5.17 -27.14
CA ILE A 501 -11.46 -4.22 -27.57
C ILE A 501 -10.11 -4.77 -27.14
N LYS A 502 -9.13 -4.73 -28.04
CA LYS A 502 -7.73 -5.02 -27.74
C LYS A 502 -6.95 -3.71 -27.62
N ALA A 503 -6.31 -3.50 -26.48
CA ALA A 503 -5.27 -2.49 -26.34
C ALA A 503 -3.90 -3.15 -26.50
N THR A 504 -3.09 -2.62 -27.41
CA THR A 504 -1.70 -3.03 -27.63
C THR A 504 -0.79 -1.95 -27.05
N LEU A 505 0.17 -2.36 -26.22
CA LEU A 505 1.20 -1.50 -25.67
C LEU A 505 2.60 -1.96 -26.10
N ARG A 506 3.41 -1.00 -26.57
CA ARG A 506 4.83 -1.18 -26.87
C ARG A 506 5.65 -0.21 -26.03
N MET A 507 6.72 -0.72 -25.43
CA MET A 507 7.68 0.08 -24.67
C MET A 507 9.00 0.09 -25.44
N VAL A 508 9.45 1.28 -25.83
CA VAL A 508 10.66 1.50 -26.65
C VAL A 508 11.74 2.19 -25.83
#